data_AF-A0A5C6CLF7-F1
#
_entry.id   AF-A0A5C6CLF7-F1
#
_cell.length_a   1.000
_cell.length_b   1.000
_cell.length_c   1.000
_cell.angle_alpha   90.00
_cell.angle_beta   90.00
_cell.angle_gamma   90.00
#
_symmetry.space_group_name_H-M   'P 1'
#
loop_
_entity.id
_entity.type
_entity.pdbx_description
1 polymer ?
#
loop_
_entity_poly.entity_id
_entity_poly.type
_entity_poly.pdbx_seq_one_letter_code
_entity_poly.pdbx_strand_id
1 'polypeptide(L)'
;MWIFTKHGFFSAVCSRQGNGEHGQPIDLNRIMVRARVRDDLETLQKRFPELLADCQIQESADTDYAFRLFLPKVTWVEVVAGLADETDYDNFKSEVAQHQDKAAVAY
;
A
#
# COMPACT_ATOMS: atom_id res chain seq x y z
N MET A 1 3.28 -9.70 -2.21
CA MET A 1 2.40 -9.37 -3.36
C MET A 1 2.76 -7.99 -3.85
N TRP A 2 2.63 -7.77 -5.17
CA TRP A 2 2.64 -6.45 -5.78
C TRP A 2 1.23 -6.14 -6.27
N ILE A 3 0.75 -4.92 -6.03
CA ILE A 3 -0.59 -4.48 -6.44
C ILE A 3 -0.44 -3.14 -7.14
N PHE A 4 -0.97 -3.06 -8.36
CA PHE A 4 -1.09 -1.84 -9.15
C PHE A 4 -2.57 -1.48 -9.23
N THR A 5 -2.91 -0.25 -8.87
CA THR A 5 -4.28 0.27 -8.90
C THR A 5 -4.28 1.70 -9.42
N LYS A 6 -5.45 2.24 -9.74
CA LYS A 6 -5.58 3.69 -10.03
C LYS A 6 -5.17 4.59 -8.85
N HIS A 7 -5.15 4.05 -7.63
CA HIS A 7 -4.77 4.75 -6.41
C HIS A 7 -3.28 4.69 -6.06
N GLY A 8 -2.47 3.90 -6.80
CA GLY A 8 -1.03 3.78 -6.55
C GLY A 8 -0.45 2.38 -6.75
N PHE A 9 0.85 2.25 -6.46
CA PHE A 9 1.58 0.97 -6.50
C PHE A 9 2.08 0.54 -5.11
N PHE A 10 1.79 -0.71 -4.76
CA PHE A 10 2.03 -1.24 -3.44
C PHE A 10 2.79 -2.56 -3.47
N SER A 11 3.73 -2.73 -2.54
CA SER A 11 4.31 -4.02 -2.18
C SER A 11 3.86 -4.42 -0.78
N ALA A 12 3.04 -5.46 -0.68
CA ALA A 12 2.54 -5.95 0.60
C ALA A 12 3.16 -7.31 0.97
N VAL A 13 3.74 -7.41 2.16
CA VAL A 13 4.41 -8.60 2.69
C VAL A 13 4.10 -8.76 4.17
N CYS A 14 4.06 -9.98 4.70
CA CYS A 14 3.92 -10.17 6.14
C CYS A 14 5.08 -9.46 6.86
N SER A 15 4.79 -8.70 7.90
CA SER A 15 5.83 -8.10 8.72
C SER A 15 6.52 -9.17 9.56
N ARG A 16 7.66 -8.83 10.15
CA ARG A 16 8.29 -9.69 11.16
C ARG A 16 7.74 -9.38 12.55
N GLN A 17 7.84 -10.36 13.45
CA GLN A 17 7.45 -10.21 14.85
C GLN A 17 8.32 -9.17 15.58
N GLY A 18 7.86 -8.72 16.74
CA GLY A 18 8.57 -7.75 17.58
C GLY A 18 8.75 -6.39 16.90
N ASN A 19 9.99 -5.89 16.89
CA ASN A 19 10.36 -4.61 16.27
C ASN A 19 10.43 -4.66 14.73
N GLY A 20 10.23 -5.83 14.12
CA GLY A 20 10.25 -5.98 12.66
C GLY A 20 11.64 -6.16 12.04
N GLU A 21 12.70 -6.30 12.86
CA GLU A 21 14.07 -6.46 12.38
C GLU A 21 14.31 -7.77 11.62
N HIS A 22 15.33 -7.75 10.77
CA HIS A 22 15.75 -8.94 10.05
C HIS A 22 16.15 -10.07 11.02
N GLY A 23 15.85 -11.31 10.65
CA GLY A 23 16.08 -12.48 11.50
C GLY A 23 14.93 -12.81 12.46
N GLN A 24 14.00 -11.88 12.72
CA GLN A 24 12.79 -12.19 13.48
C GLN A 24 11.83 -13.08 12.66
N PRO A 25 11.07 -14.00 13.31
CA PRO A 25 10.06 -14.80 12.63
C PRO A 25 9.01 -13.94 11.93
N ILE A 26 8.38 -14.51 10.90
CA ILE A 26 7.28 -13.83 10.19
C ILE A 26 6.05 -13.78 11.09
N ASP A 27 5.39 -12.63 11.16
CA ASP A 27 4.07 -12.47 11.75
C ASP A 27 3.01 -12.70 10.68
N LEU A 28 2.28 -13.81 10.77
CA LEU A 28 1.24 -14.17 9.81
C LEU A 28 -0.05 -13.35 9.97
N ASN A 29 -0.20 -12.56 11.03
CA ASN A 29 -1.39 -11.76 11.30
C ASN A 29 -1.18 -10.26 11.03
N ARG A 30 0.05 -9.85 10.72
CA ARG A 30 0.40 -8.45 10.46
C ARG A 30 1.05 -8.30 9.09
N ILE A 31 0.64 -7.27 8.37
CA ILE A 31 1.14 -6.98 7.03
C ILE A 31 1.82 -5.62 7.01
N MET A 32 2.90 -5.55 6.24
CA MET A 32 3.62 -4.34 5.90
C MET A 32 3.29 -4.00 4.44
N VAL A 33 2.57 -2.91 4.23
CA VAL A 33 2.25 -2.36 2.91
C VAL A 33 3.24 -1.24 2.62
N ARG A 34 3.96 -1.33 1.51
CA ARG A 34 5.05 -0.41 1.18
C ARG A 34 4.80 0.28 -0.14
N ALA A 35 5.26 1.53 -0.26
CA ALA A 35 5.23 2.31 -1.48
C ALA A 35 6.57 3.01 -1.72
N ARG A 36 6.83 3.37 -2.97
CA ARG A 36 8.03 4.15 -3.34
C ARG A 36 7.85 5.63 -3.06
N VAL A 37 6.65 6.14 -3.28
CA VAL A 37 6.26 7.54 -3.01
C VAL A 37 5.25 7.59 -1.87
N ARG A 38 5.32 8.64 -1.05
CA ARG A 38 4.47 8.80 0.14
C ARG A 38 2.99 8.95 -0.24
N ASP A 39 2.75 9.70 -1.31
CA ASP A 39 1.42 10.03 -1.83
C ASP A 39 0.57 8.80 -2.17
N ASP A 40 1.18 7.68 -2.58
CA ASP A 40 0.46 6.43 -2.84
C ASP A 40 -0.20 5.89 -1.56
N LEU A 41 0.51 5.92 -0.42
CA LEU A 41 -0.05 5.48 0.86
C LEU A 41 -1.05 6.49 1.40
N GLU A 42 -0.82 7.79 1.22
CA GLU A 42 -1.80 8.81 1.63
C GLU A 42 -3.10 8.74 0.82
N THR A 43 -3.00 8.48 -0.49
CA THR A 43 -4.16 8.26 -1.36
C THR A 43 -4.93 7.03 -0.91
N LEU A 44 -4.22 5.95 -0.57
CA LEU A 44 -4.85 4.75 -0.02
C LEU A 44 -5.55 5.03 1.32
N GLN A 45 -4.94 5.80 2.23
CA GLN A 45 -5.58 6.20 3.49
C GLN A 45 -6.84 7.05 3.27
N LYS A 46 -6.77 8.02 2.37
CA LYS A 46 -7.93 8.86 2.00
C LYS A 46 -9.05 8.03 1.39
N ARG A 47 -8.73 6.98 0.64
CA ARG A 47 -9.71 6.08 0.03
C ARG A 47 -10.41 5.18 1.06
N PHE A 48 -9.68 4.69 2.07
CA PHE A 48 -10.21 3.80 3.11
C PHE A 48 -10.02 4.40 4.52
N PRO A 49 -10.63 5.55 4.84
CA PRO A 49 -10.37 6.24 6.10
C PRO A 49 -10.83 5.42 7.31
N GLU A 50 -11.96 4.72 7.20
CA GLU A 50 -12.48 3.83 8.25
C GLU A 50 -11.52 2.67 8.62
N LEU A 51 -10.63 2.29 7.70
CA LEU A 51 -9.68 1.20 7.90
C LEU A 51 -8.26 1.70 8.22
N LEU A 52 -7.89 2.87 7.70
CA LEU A 52 -6.50 3.29 7.61
C LEU A 52 -6.19 4.68 8.20
N ALA A 53 -7.17 5.47 8.66
CA ALA A 53 -6.93 6.83 9.14
C ALA A 53 -5.90 6.90 10.29
N ASP A 54 -5.91 5.91 11.19
CA ASP A 54 -5.00 5.87 12.34
C ASP A 54 -3.65 5.20 12.04
N CYS A 55 -3.46 4.66 10.83
CA CYS A 55 -2.23 3.99 10.46
C CYS A 55 -1.12 5.02 10.17
N GLN A 56 -0.06 5.06 10.97
CA GLN A 56 1.04 5.97 10.72
C GLN A 56 1.90 5.51 9.53
N ILE A 57 2.09 6.38 8.53
CA ILE A 57 3.10 6.19 7.48
C ILE A 57 4.49 6.37 8.09
N GLN A 58 5.30 5.32 8.03
CA GLN A 58 6.70 5.35 8.43
C GLN A 58 7.59 5.49 7.20
N GLU A 59 8.68 6.23 7.37
CA GLU A 59 9.74 6.36 6.37
C GLU A 59 10.96 5.57 6.83
N SER A 60 11.61 4.85 5.91
CA SER A 60 12.94 4.30 6.15
C SER A 60 13.80 4.54 4.92
N ALA A 61 14.84 5.34 5.11
CA ALA A 61 15.83 5.65 4.10
C ALA A 61 16.51 4.38 3.56
N ASP A 62 17.10 4.50 2.36
CA ASP A 62 17.96 3.48 1.75
C ASP A 62 17.27 2.14 1.44
N THR A 63 15.96 2.16 1.18
CA THR A 63 15.21 0.98 0.72
C THR A 63 14.42 1.27 -0.54
N ASP A 64 14.22 0.26 -1.40
CA ASP A 64 13.43 0.37 -2.65
C ASP A 64 12.01 0.90 -2.44
N TYR A 65 11.49 0.79 -1.21
CA TYR A 65 10.17 1.28 -0.80
C TYR A 65 10.33 2.07 0.51
N ALA A 66 10.64 3.36 0.38
CA ALA A 66 10.93 4.22 1.51
C ALA A 66 9.74 4.32 2.50
N PHE A 67 8.51 4.26 1.99
CA PHE A 67 7.31 4.47 2.81
C PHE A 67 6.59 3.16 3.12
N ARG A 68 6.06 3.03 4.34
CA ARG A 68 5.36 1.82 4.79
C ARG A 68 4.25 2.09 5.80
N LEU A 69 3.21 1.26 5.72
CA LEU A 69 2.16 1.09 6.72
C LEU A 69 2.28 -0.30 7.32
N PHE A 70 1.95 -0.42 8.61
CA PHE A 70 1.78 -1.69 9.28
C PHE A 70 0.35 -1.80 9.78
N LEU A 71 -0.33 -2.88 9.42
CA LEU A 71 -1.72 -3.10 9.82
C LEU A 71 -2.02 -4.59 10.02
N PRO A 72 -3.12 -4.94 10.73
CA PRO A 72 -3.61 -6.30 10.76
C PRO A 72 -3.87 -6.83 9.35
N LYS A 73 -3.55 -8.10 9.11
CA LYS A 73 -3.77 -8.73 7.81
C LYS A 73 -5.25 -8.74 7.42
N VAL A 74 -6.15 -8.87 8.39
CA VAL A 74 -7.61 -8.81 8.17
C VAL A 74 -8.05 -7.46 7.59
N THR A 75 -7.53 -6.36 8.12
CA THR A 75 -7.78 -5.00 7.60
C THR A 75 -7.27 -4.87 6.15
N TRP A 76 -6.12 -5.48 5.83
CA TRP A 76 -5.62 -5.48 4.45
C TRP A 76 -6.46 -6.30 3.49
N VAL A 77 -7.04 -7.42 3.95
CA VAL A 77 -7.99 -8.20 3.13
C VAL A 77 -9.18 -7.34 2.73
N GLU A 78 -9.73 -6.55 3.65
CA GLU A 78 -10.84 -5.63 3.37
C GLU A 78 -10.44 -4.52 2.39
N VAL A 79 -9.25 -3.93 2.54
CA VAL A 79 -8.72 -2.94 1.59
C VAL A 79 -8.59 -3.53 0.18
N VAL A 80 -8.00 -4.73 0.06
CA VAL A 80 -7.82 -5.38 -1.26
C VAL A 80 -9.16 -5.77 -1.87
N ALA A 81 -10.13 -6.20 -1.05
CA ALA A 81 -11.48 -6.47 -1.53
C ALA A 81 -12.15 -5.20 -2.09
N GLY A 82 -12.05 -4.07 -1.40
CA GLY A 82 -12.56 -2.78 -1.88
C GLY A 82 -11.89 -2.33 -3.19
N LEU A 83 -10.56 -2.42 -3.27
CA LEU A 83 -9.81 -2.11 -4.49
C LEU A 83 -10.23 -3.00 -5.68
N ALA A 84 -10.50 -4.28 -5.43
CA ALA A 84 -10.96 -5.20 -6.47
C ALA A 84 -12.38 -4.88 -6.93
N ASP A 85 -13.29 -4.56 -6.01
CA ASP A 85 -14.68 -4.17 -6.29
C ASP A 85 -14.75 -2.86 -7.11
N GLU A 86 -13.86 -1.91 -6.83
CA GLU A 86 -13.73 -0.64 -7.56
C GLU A 86 -13.09 -0.75 -8.94
N THR A 87 -12.61 -1.93 -9.34
CA THR A 87 -11.97 -2.10 -10.65
C THR A 87 -13.05 -2.13 -11.74
N ASP A 88 -13.33 -0.96 -12.31
CA ASP A 88 -14.43 -0.68 -13.24
C ASP A 88 -13.98 -0.25 -14.65
N TYR A 89 -12.68 -0.38 -14.95
CA TYR A 89 -12.06 0.03 -16.20
C TYR A 89 -11.57 -1.14 -17.06
N ASP A 90 -11.57 -0.97 -18.38
CA ASP A 90 -11.06 -1.95 -19.35
C ASP A 90 -9.56 -1.77 -19.66
N ASN A 91 -8.99 -0.60 -19.35
CA ASN A 91 -7.60 -0.27 -19.60
C ASN A 91 -6.95 0.49 -18.44
N PHE A 92 -6.04 -0.20 -17.75
CA PHE A 92 -5.30 0.35 -16.62
C PHE A 92 -4.52 1.64 -16.94
N LYS A 93 -3.84 1.71 -18.10
CA LYS A 93 -2.98 2.85 -18.43
C LYS A 93 -3.80 4.12 -18.64
N SER A 94 -4.93 4.00 -19.33
CA SER A 94 -5.85 5.12 -19.54
C SER A 94 -6.45 5.60 -18.23
N GLU A 95 -6.86 4.67 -17.35
CA GLU A 95 -7.45 5.00 -16.06
C GLU A 95 -6.46 5.76 -15.15
N VAL A 96 -5.24 5.23 -15.02
CA VAL A 96 -4.18 5.85 -14.20
C VAL A 96 -3.83 7.23 -14.72
N ALA A 97 -3.75 7.42 -16.05
CA ALA A 97 -3.45 8.73 -16.63
C ALA A 97 -4.52 9.80 -16.31
N GLN A 98 -5.75 9.40 -15.99
CA GLN A 98 -6.83 10.28 -15.58
C GLN A 98 -6.84 10.54 -14.06
N HIS A 99 -6.37 9.57 -13.26
CA HIS A 99 -6.42 9.61 -11.79
C HIS A 99 -5.14 10.16 -11.13
N GLN A 100 -4.00 10.06 -11.81
CA GLN A 100 -2.72 10.57 -11.32
C GLN A 100 -2.34 11.85 -12.07
N ASP A 101 -2.30 12.98 -11.37
CA ASP A 101 -1.81 14.26 -11.90
C ASP A 101 -0.32 14.15 -12.27
N LYS A 102 0.02 13.91 -13.55
CA LYS A 102 1.35 14.01 -14.20
C LYS A 102 2.61 13.46 -13.48
N ALA A 103 2.51 12.91 -12.28
CA ALA A 103 3.59 12.41 -11.44
C ALA A 103 3.86 10.92 -11.68
N ALA A 104 3.29 10.36 -12.76
CA ALA A 104 3.52 8.99 -13.24
C ALA A 104 4.93 8.77 -13.82
N VAL A 105 5.95 9.45 -13.29
CA VAL A 105 7.37 9.29 -13.67
C VAL A 105 8.11 8.36 -12.68
N ALA A 106 7.41 7.83 -11.67
CA ALA A 106 8.04 7.04 -10.59
C ALA A 106 8.05 5.52 -10.81
N TYR A 107 7.42 5.00 -11.87
CA TYR A 107 7.18 3.56 -12.06
C TYR A 107 7.55 3.04 -13.44
#